data_AF-A0A7C5VTB1-F1
#
_entry.id   AF-A0A7C5VTB1-F1
#
_cell.length_a   1.000
_cell.length_b   1.000
_cell.length_c   1.000
_cell.angle_alpha   90.00
_cell.angle_beta   90.00
_cell.angle_gamma   90.00
#
_symmetry.space_group_name_H-M   'P 1'
#
loop_
_entity.id
_entity.type
_entity.pdbx_description
1 polymer ?
#
loop_
_entity_poly.entity_id
_entity_poly.type
_entity_poly.pdbx_seq_one_letter_code
_entity_poly.pdbx_strand_id
1 'polypeptide(L)'
;MARAYLLIHLKSFNSSSTYPPIRMRRIGVTQSPIMLSCILVFILITVNHVNSAKAESGLNITPIPVPYFPPQTYSPPTFNYSPLVNDAIMPSDVIKSYERVVHNVQVEDPRPGFWETSEYMMGRVGVLIVFVESDGMLDPSTENWTPERMEQVEVGIYRALSWWTSIYPFQEGKLQFLVNAQRIIGYTRYEPINRFHIDDQLWIPDVLSNIDCGSGLSAYEMGKSCANKIREFWSTDWAFIIFVVDSLNDADGQFTDGRFAYAVAGGPYLVVTYD
;
A
#
# COMPACT_ATOMS: atom_id res chain seq x y z
N MET A 1 15.31 -36.29 14.19
CA MET A 1 16.71 -36.75 14.31
C MET A 1 17.61 -35.60 13.86
N ALA A 2 18.52 -35.16 14.74
CA ALA A 2 19.67 -34.25 14.55
C ALA A 2 19.49 -32.83 13.94
N ARG A 3 20.03 -31.86 14.70
CA ARG A 3 20.22 -30.43 14.40
C ARG A 3 21.42 -30.18 13.47
N ALA A 4 21.37 -29.08 12.71
CA ALA A 4 22.53 -28.23 12.46
C ALA A 4 22.06 -26.79 12.15
N TYR A 5 22.34 -25.86 13.07
CA TYR A 5 22.24 -24.41 12.83
C TYR A 5 23.63 -23.92 12.46
N LEU A 6 23.76 -23.27 11.29
CA LEU A 6 24.97 -22.56 10.90
C LEU A 6 24.86 -21.11 11.38
N LEU A 7 25.74 -20.73 12.31
CA LEU A 7 25.85 -19.39 12.87
C LEU A 7 26.60 -18.45 11.92
N ILE A 8 26.09 -17.22 11.86
CA ILE A 8 26.63 -16.06 11.16
C ILE A 8 27.95 -15.60 11.80
N HIS A 9 28.97 -15.37 10.96
CA HIS A 9 30.15 -14.59 11.32
C HIS A 9 30.38 -13.48 10.29
N LEU A 10 30.10 -12.23 10.66
CA LEU A 10 30.66 -11.05 10.02
C LEU A 10 31.15 -10.08 11.11
N LYS A 11 32.47 -10.08 11.33
CA LYS A 11 33.29 -8.94 11.76
C LYS A 11 34.08 -8.52 10.51
N SER A 12 34.42 -7.27 10.21
CA SER A 12 34.28 -5.97 10.88
C SER A 12 34.63 -4.91 9.83
N PHE A 13 34.07 -3.70 9.91
CA PHE A 13 34.74 -2.52 9.37
C PHE A 13 34.86 -1.47 10.47
N ASN A 14 36.11 -1.01 10.66
CA ASN A 14 36.52 0.01 11.60
C ASN A 14 35.88 1.35 11.27
N SER A 15 35.38 2.05 12.29
CA SER A 15 35.57 3.49 12.37
C SER A 15 35.77 3.91 13.83
N SER A 16 36.88 4.57 14.06
CA SER A 16 37.34 5.13 15.32
C SER A 16 36.55 6.39 15.65
N SER A 17 35.91 6.42 16.82
CA SER A 17 35.55 7.67 17.48
C SER A 17 35.68 7.48 18.99
N THR A 18 36.53 8.32 19.58
CA THR A 18 36.98 8.32 20.96
C THR A 18 35.99 9.03 21.87
N TYR A 19 35.48 8.34 22.89
CA TYR A 19 34.89 8.97 24.08
C TYR A 19 35.50 8.38 25.37
N PRO A 20 35.74 9.18 26.41
CA PRO A 20 36.52 8.79 27.59
C PRO A 20 35.73 7.90 28.57
N PRO A 21 36.42 7.09 29.41
CA PRO A 21 35.77 6.05 30.21
C PRO A 21 35.06 6.58 31.46
N ILE A 22 33.82 6.15 31.66
CA ILE A 22 33.07 6.30 32.91
C ILE A 22 33.53 5.23 33.91
N ARG A 23 33.88 5.70 35.11
CA ARG A 23 34.46 4.95 36.23
C ARG A 23 33.37 4.15 36.97
N MET A 24 33.32 2.82 36.84
CA MET A 24 32.46 1.98 37.68
C MET A 24 33.07 1.79 39.08
N ARG A 25 32.32 2.17 40.13
CA ARG A 25 32.54 1.72 41.51
C ARG A 25 31.85 0.37 41.72
N ARG A 26 32.58 -0.59 42.29
CA ARG A 26 32.06 -1.85 42.82
C ARG A 26 31.88 -1.74 44.34
N ILE A 27 31.20 -2.75 44.90
CA ILE A 27 30.97 -3.11 46.32
C ILE A 27 29.55 -2.71 46.78
N GLY A 28 28.71 -3.60 47.32
CA GLY A 28 28.82 -5.03 47.61
C GLY A 28 27.48 -5.52 48.19
N VAL A 29 27.07 -6.75 47.89
CA VAL A 29 25.87 -7.38 48.47
C VAL A 29 26.34 -8.39 49.51
N THR A 30 25.97 -8.14 50.76
CA THR A 30 26.16 -9.05 51.90
C THR A 30 25.00 -10.05 51.97
N GLN A 31 25.34 -11.34 52.06
CA GLN A 31 24.40 -12.43 52.31
C GLN A 31 23.98 -12.46 53.79
N SER A 32 22.73 -12.83 54.05
CA SER A 32 22.28 -13.42 55.32
C SER A 32 21.22 -14.49 55.03
N PRO A 33 21.33 -15.71 55.58
CA PRO A 33 20.33 -16.78 55.46
C PRO A 33 19.32 -16.70 56.62
N ILE A 34 18.12 -17.29 56.46
CA ILE A 34 17.31 -18.01 57.48
C ILE A 34 15.84 -18.15 57.00
N MET A 35 15.32 -19.39 57.14
CA MET A 35 13.91 -19.88 57.05
C MET A 35 13.32 -20.02 55.63
N LEU A 36 13.24 -21.19 55.00
CA LEU A 36 12.61 -22.47 55.40
C LEU A 36 11.12 -22.31 55.79
N SER A 37 10.21 -22.47 54.82
CA SER A 37 9.11 -23.46 54.91
C SER A 37 8.17 -23.43 53.70
N CYS A 38 7.77 -24.63 53.29
CA CYS A 38 6.47 -24.94 52.71
C CYS A 38 6.19 -24.51 51.25
N ILE A 39 6.45 -25.42 50.31
CA ILE A 39 5.43 -26.24 49.62
C ILE A 39 5.91 -26.59 48.21
N LEU A 40 6.23 -27.88 48.01
CA LEU A 40 6.22 -28.54 46.71
C LEU A 40 4.79 -28.46 46.16
N VAL A 41 4.57 -27.65 45.12
CA VAL A 41 3.42 -27.81 44.21
C VAL A 41 3.97 -27.97 42.81
N PHE A 42 3.68 -29.14 42.25
CA PHE A 42 3.82 -29.47 40.84
C PHE A 42 3.24 -28.36 39.96
N ILE A 43 4.08 -27.68 39.17
CA ILE A 43 3.61 -26.95 37.99
C ILE A 43 4.05 -27.75 36.78
N LEU A 44 3.11 -28.53 36.24
CA LEU A 44 3.14 -29.04 34.88
C LEU A 44 3.33 -27.86 33.93
N ILE A 45 4.49 -27.81 33.28
CA ILE A 45 4.75 -26.91 32.16
C ILE A 45 3.90 -27.42 30.99
N THR A 46 2.68 -26.89 30.87
CA THR A 46 2.03 -26.82 29.57
C THR A 46 2.64 -25.60 28.87
N VAL A 47 3.47 -25.87 27.87
CA VAL A 47 3.87 -24.86 26.89
C VAL A 47 2.60 -24.53 26.12
N ASN A 48 1.81 -23.58 26.64
CA ASN A 48 0.85 -22.89 25.80
C ASN A 48 1.68 -22.19 24.74
N HIS A 49 1.54 -22.65 23.50
CA HIS A 49 1.81 -21.84 22.34
C HIS A 49 1.05 -20.53 22.54
N VAL A 50 1.76 -19.51 23.00
CA VAL A 50 1.35 -18.14 22.72
C VAL A 50 1.52 -18.04 21.21
N ASN A 51 0.44 -18.38 20.49
CA ASN A 51 0.20 -17.76 19.21
C ASN A 51 0.39 -16.27 19.48
N SER A 52 1.47 -15.69 18.96
CA SER A 52 1.51 -14.25 18.78
C SER A 52 0.33 -13.94 17.89
N ALA A 53 -0.81 -13.63 18.51
CA ALA A 53 -1.78 -12.74 17.90
C ALA A 53 -0.98 -11.45 17.69
N LYS A 54 -0.42 -11.35 16.48
CA LYS A 54 0.14 -10.11 15.96
C LYS A 54 -1.00 -9.11 16.14
N ALA A 55 -0.82 -8.12 17.01
CA ALA A 55 -1.81 -7.07 17.18
C ALA A 55 -2.06 -6.47 15.79
N GLU A 56 -3.24 -6.71 15.23
CA GLU A 56 -3.67 -6.15 13.96
C GLU A 56 -4.00 -4.67 14.19
N SER A 57 -2.98 -3.84 14.45
CA SER A 57 -3.11 -2.38 14.31
C SER A 57 -2.86 -2.07 12.83
N GLY A 58 -3.93 -1.85 12.09
CA GLY A 58 -3.85 -1.56 10.67
C GLY A 58 -5.21 -1.32 10.06
N LEU A 59 -5.23 -0.58 8.96
CA LEU A 59 -6.39 -0.36 8.09
C LEU A 59 -7.18 -1.68 7.88
N ASN A 60 -8.24 -1.88 8.65
CA ASN A 60 -9.08 -3.08 8.64
C ASN A 60 -10.40 -2.72 7.95
N ILE A 61 -10.34 -2.69 6.63
CA ILE A 61 -11.42 -2.23 5.77
C ILE A 61 -11.89 -3.40 4.93
N THR A 62 -13.21 -3.62 4.93
CA THR A 62 -13.81 -4.72 4.16
C THR A 62 -13.89 -4.31 2.69
N PRO A 63 -13.44 -5.17 1.75
CA PRO A 63 -13.63 -4.92 0.35
C PRO A 63 -15.07 -5.19 -0.08
N ILE A 64 -15.56 -4.44 -1.06
CA ILE A 64 -16.78 -4.73 -1.81
C ILE A 64 -16.45 -4.87 -3.30
N PRO A 65 -17.19 -5.71 -4.05
CA PRO A 65 -17.11 -5.72 -5.51
C PRO A 65 -17.49 -4.36 -6.08
N VAL A 66 -16.80 -3.92 -7.13
CA VAL A 66 -17.20 -2.73 -7.88
C VAL A 66 -18.63 -2.91 -8.41
N PRO A 67 -19.55 -1.96 -8.16
CA PRO A 67 -20.91 -2.02 -8.69
C PRO A 67 -20.88 -2.09 -10.23
N TYR A 68 -21.75 -2.91 -10.81
CA TYR A 68 -21.86 -3.01 -12.26
C TYR A 68 -22.53 -1.76 -12.85
N PHE A 69 -21.85 -1.11 -13.79
CA PHE A 69 -22.43 -0.04 -14.60
C PHE A 69 -22.64 -0.53 -16.04
N PRO A 70 -23.85 -0.41 -16.62
CA PRO A 70 -24.11 -0.87 -17.97
C PRO A 70 -23.39 0.02 -19.01
N PRO A 71 -22.88 -0.55 -20.11
CA PRO A 71 -22.18 0.15 -21.19
C PRO A 71 -22.82 1.44 -21.71
N GLN A 72 -24.15 1.50 -21.70
CA GLN A 72 -24.92 2.63 -22.23
C GLN A 72 -24.92 3.86 -21.30
N THR A 73 -24.43 3.72 -20.06
CA THR A 73 -24.31 4.84 -19.10
C THR A 73 -22.94 5.53 -19.18
N TYR A 74 -22.00 4.99 -19.94
CA TYR A 74 -20.77 5.67 -20.32
C TYR A 74 -21.09 6.60 -21.50
N SER A 75 -21.90 7.64 -21.32
CA SER A 75 -21.95 8.68 -22.34
C SER A 75 -20.54 9.24 -22.45
N PRO A 76 -19.80 8.98 -23.53
CA PRO A 76 -18.56 9.70 -23.72
C PRO A 76 -18.97 11.16 -23.87
N PRO A 77 -18.22 12.13 -23.30
CA PRO A 77 -18.29 13.46 -23.90
C PRO A 77 -18.02 13.28 -25.40
N THR A 78 -18.66 14.06 -26.27
CA THR A 78 -18.70 13.94 -27.75
C THR A 78 -17.33 14.03 -28.45
N PHE A 79 -16.25 13.80 -27.73
CA PHE A 79 -14.92 13.60 -28.25
C PHE A 79 -14.82 12.21 -28.86
N ASN A 80 -14.65 12.18 -30.18
CA ASN A 80 -14.01 11.07 -30.88
C ASN A 80 -12.56 10.96 -30.39
N TYR A 81 -12.33 10.43 -29.20
CA TYR A 81 -11.02 9.94 -28.85
C TYR A 81 -10.79 8.67 -29.67
N SER A 82 -9.72 8.66 -30.47
CA SER A 82 -9.16 7.41 -30.96
C SER A 82 -8.98 6.48 -29.75
N PRO A 83 -9.29 5.18 -29.84
CA PRO A 83 -8.94 4.23 -28.80
C PRO A 83 -7.49 4.46 -28.40
N LEU A 84 -7.19 4.47 -27.11
CA LEU A 84 -5.81 4.63 -26.66
C LEU A 84 -5.03 3.41 -27.17
N VAL A 85 -4.27 3.60 -28.23
CA VAL A 85 -3.51 2.51 -28.87
C VAL A 85 -2.25 2.30 -28.03
N ASN A 86 -2.05 1.07 -27.52
CA ASN A 86 -0.94 0.67 -26.64
C ASN A 86 -0.98 1.24 -25.21
N ASP A 87 -2.16 1.51 -24.66
CA ASP A 87 -2.34 1.91 -23.26
C ASP A 87 -2.26 0.73 -22.27
N ALA A 88 -2.33 -0.50 -22.76
CA ALA A 88 -2.06 -1.72 -22.02
C ALA A 88 -0.97 -2.55 -22.71
N ILE A 89 0.03 -2.97 -21.94
CA ILE A 89 0.99 -3.99 -22.39
C ILE A 89 0.30 -5.35 -22.27
N MET A 90 0.18 -6.07 -23.37
CA MET A 90 -0.52 -7.35 -23.39
C MET A 90 0.39 -8.47 -22.82
N PRO A 91 -0.14 -9.39 -21.98
CA PRO A 91 0.66 -10.45 -21.37
C PRO A 91 1.42 -11.34 -22.37
N SER A 92 0.91 -11.50 -23.60
CA SER A 92 1.59 -12.27 -24.65
C SER A 92 2.96 -11.71 -25.04
N ASP A 93 3.20 -10.41 -24.82
CA ASP A 93 4.51 -9.79 -25.06
C ASP A 93 5.49 -10.12 -23.92
N VAL A 94 4.99 -10.40 -22.71
CA VAL A 94 5.78 -10.83 -21.55
C VAL A 94 6.14 -12.32 -21.64
N ILE A 95 5.20 -13.19 -22.08
CA ILE A 95 5.42 -14.64 -22.19
C ILE A 95 6.55 -15.00 -23.17
N LYS A 96 6.71 -14.24 -24.27
CA LYS A 96 7.82 -14.46 -25.24
C LYS A 96 9.20 -14.20 -24.64
N SER A 97 9.30 -13.41 -23.56
CA SER A 97 10.57 -13.18 -22.87
C SER A 97 10.92 -14.33 -21.91
N TYR A 98 9.90 -15.02 -21.36
CA TYR A 98 10.07 -16.10 -20.39
C TYR A 98 10.45 -17.45 -21.03
N GLU A 99 9.92 -17.76 -22.22
CA GLU A 99 10.27 -19.00 -22.95
C GLU A 99 11.76 -19.09 -23.34
N ARG A 100 12.52 -17.99 -23.25
CA ARG A 100 13.94 -17.94 -23.60
C ARG A 100 14.89 -18.27 -22.45
N VAL A 101 14.40 -18.48 -21.22
CA VAL A 101 15.25 -18.60 -20.01
C VAL A 101 15.20 -19.98 -19.33
N VAL A 102 14.25 -20.86 -19.64
CA VAL A 102 14.03 -22.06 -18.81
C VAL A 102 14.77 -23.30 -19.33
N HIS A 103 16.05 -23.42 -18.95
CA HIS A 103 16.69 -24.71 -18.66
C HIS A 103 17.34 -24.62 -17.26
N ASN A 104 16.70 -25.26 -16.27
CA ASN A 104 17.17 -25.51 -14.89
C ASN A 104 17.09 -24.39 -13.82
N VAL A 105 16.04 -23.56 -13.79
CA VAL A 105 15.75 -22.74 -12.60
C VAL A 105 14.57 -23.34 -11.84
N GLN A 106 14.75 -23.61 -10.54
CA GLN A 106 13.63 -23.91 -9.63
C GLN A 106 12.69 -22.71 -9.67
N VAL A 107 11.47 -22.90 -10.17
CA VAL A 107 10.47 -21.82 -10.25
C VAL A 107 10.13 -21.46 -8.80
N GLU A 108 10.58 -20.29 -8.35
CA GLU A 108 10.11 -19.67 -7.11
C GLU A 108 8.57 -19.58 -7.15
N ASP A 109 7.93 -19.51 -5.99
CA ASP A 109 6.46 -19.42 -5.91
C ASP A 109 5.94 -18.38 -6.92
N PRO A 110 5.14 -18.79 -7.93
CA PRO A 110 4.77 -17.90 -9.03
C PRO A 110 3.76 -16.81 -8.62
N ARG A 111 3.37 -16.77 -7.33
CA ARG A 111 2.49 -15.75 -6.78
C ARG A 111 3.24 -14.43 -6.62
N PRO A 112 2.58 -13.28 -6.87
CA PRO A 112 3.22 -11.97 -6.78
C PRO A 112 3.84 -11.71 -5.41
N GLY A 113 5.11 -11.29 -5.41
CA GLY A 113 5.85 -10.89 -4.22
C GLY A 113 5.54 -9.48 -3.74
N PHE A 114 6.24 -9.03 -2.70
CA PHE A 114 6.07 -7.69 -2.11
C PHE A 114 6.26 -6.54 -3.13
N TRP A 115 7.18 -6.71 -4.08
CA TRP A 115 7.46 -5.72 -5.12
C TRP A 115 6.53 -5.83 -6.31
N GLU A 116 5.74 -6.90 -6.37
CA GLU A 116 4.84 -7.24 -7.45
C GLU A 116 3.39 -7.05 -6.99
N THR A 117 2.90 -5.82 -7.10
CA THR A 117 1.57 -5.46 -6.60
C THR A 117 0.58 -5.16 -7.73
N SER A 118 1.04 -4.72 -8.89
CA SER A 118 0.15 -4.15 -9.92
C SER A 118 0.68 -4.36 -11.34
N GLU A 119 1.32 -5.51 -11.59
CA GLU A 119 2.02 -5.83 -12.84
C GLU A 119 1.02 -6.20 -13.95
N TYR A 120 -0.14 -6.75 -13.55
CA TYR A 120 -1.17 -7.16 -14.48
C TYR A 120 -2.56 -6.74 -14.02
N MET A 121 -3.39 -6.35 -14.98
CA MET A 121 -4.82 -6.06 -14.79
C MET A 121 -5.65 -7.31 -15.11
N MET A 122 -5.47 -8.38 -14.33
CA MET A 122 -6.17 -9.66 -14.48
C MET A 122 -6.49 -10.30 -13.13
N GLY A 123 -7.45 -11.23 -13.08
CA GLY A 123 -7.87 -11.82 -11.81
C GLY A 123 -8.55 -10.80 -10.88
N ARG A 124 -8.40 -10.97 -9.57
CA ARG A 124 -8.93 -10.04 -8.57
C ARG A 124 -7.92 -8.94 -8.28
N VAL A 125 -8.34 -7.69 -8.45
CA VAL A 125 -7.52 -6.51 -8.22
C VAL A 125 -8.15 -5.67 -7.11
N GLY A 126 -7.40 -5.47 -6.02
CA GLY A 126 -7.78 -4.57 -4.93
C GLY A 126 -7.45 -3.13 -5.28
N VAL A 127 -8.40 -2.23 -5.11
CA VAL A 127 -8.24 -0.79 -5.35
C VAL A 127 -8.55 -0.06 -4.07
N LEU A 128 -7.51 0.48 -3.42
CA LEU A 128 -7.68 1.32 -2.25
C LEU A 128 -7.91 2.77 -2.70
N ILE A 129 -9.10 3.30 -2.46
CA ILE A 129 -9.44 4.69 -2.77
C ILE A 129 -9.25 5.53 -1.50
N VAL A 130 -8.40 6.54 -1.58
CA VAL A 130 -8.08 7.46 -0.48
C VAL A 130 -8.33 8.88 -0.93
N PHE A 131 -9.24 9.58 -0.24
CA PHE A 131 -9.46 11.01 -0.40
C PHE A 131 -8.43 11.77 0.43
N VAL A 132 -7.62 12.61 -0.21
CA VAL A 132 -6.56 13.36 0.46
C VAL A 132 -7.13 14.68 0.96
N GLU A 133 -6.86 15.00 2.22
CA GLU A 133 -7.39 16.20 2.90
C GLU A 133 -6.26 16.94 3.64
N SER A 134 -6.19 18.26 3.42
CA SER A 134 -5.24 19.13 4.10
C SER A 134 -5.75 19.47 5.51
N ASP A 135 -4.92 19.32 6.53
CA ASP A 135 -5.27 19.68 7.91
C ASP A 135 -4.96 21.15 8.26
N GLY A 136 -4.38 21.91 7.32
CA GLY A 136 -4.04 23.31 7.51
C GLY A 136 -2.77 23.58 8.34
N MET A 137 -2.02 22.56 8.76
CA MET A 137 -0.88 22.72 9.69
C MET A 137 0.36 23.34 9.06
N LEU A 138 0.63 23.09 7.77
CA LEU A 138 1.76 23.68 7.05
C LEU A 138 1.30 24.59 5.91
N ASP A 139 0.43 24.11 5.04
CA ASP A 139 -0.23 24.96 4.04
C ASP A 139 -1.64 25.32 4.51
N PRO A 140 -2.17 26.48 4.09
CA PRO A 140 -3.59 26.75 4.24
C PRO A 140 -4.42 25.64 3.55
N SER A 141 -5.38 25.06 4.27
CA SER A 141 -6.41 24.23 3.66
C SER A 141 -7.30 25.12 2.79
N THR A 142 -7.30 24.85 1.48
CA THR A 142 -8.10 25.58 0.47
C THR A 142 -9.20 24.71 -0.10
N GLU A 143 -9.03 23.40 -0.04
CA GLU A 143 -9.98 22.40 -0.53
C GLU A 143 -10.53 21.60 0.64
N ASN A 144 -11.78 21.11 0.52
CA ASN A 144 -12.44 20.36 1.57
C ASN A 144 -13.44 19.37 0.96
N TRP A 145 -13.27 18.10 1.28
CA TRP A 145 -14.20 17.07 0.83
C TRP A 145 -15.57 17.19 1.49
N THR A 146 -16.62 17.09 0.68
CA THR A 146 -17.99 16.82 1.16
C THR A 146 -18.39 15.38 0.87
N PRO A 147 -19.32 14.79 1.65
CA PRO A 147 -19.86 13.46 1.36
C PRO A 147 -20.40 13.30 -0.06
N GLU A 148 -21.06 14.33 -0.59
CA GLU A 148 -21.66 14.32 -1.92
C GLU A 148 -20.60 14.30 -3.03
N ARG A 149 -19.50 15.05 -2.85
CA ARG A 149 -18.40 15.07 -3.83
C ARG A 149 -17.60 13.78 -3.82
N MET A 150 -17.32 13.24 -2.64
CA MET A 150 -16.70 11.90 -2.52
C MET A 150 -17.55 10.83 -3.22
N GLU A 151 -18.88 10.88 -3.10
CA GLU A 151 -19.77 9.96 -3.82
C GLU A 151 -19.69 10.11 -5.34
N GLN A 152 -19.60 11.34 -5.86
CA GLN A 152 -19.45 11.58 -7.30
C GLN A 152 -18.13 11.00 -7.84
N VAL A 153 -17.03 11.19 -7.11
CA VAL A 153 -15.73 10.59 -7.42
C VAL A 153 -15.81 9.07 -7.43
N GLU A 154 -16.36 8.47 -6.37
CA GLU A 154 -16.54 7.02 -6.27
C GLU A 154 -17.32 6.46 -7.46
N VAL A 155 -18.44 7.09 -7.83
CA VAL A 155 -19.23 6.69 -8.99
C VAL A 155 -18.41 6.78 -10.28
N GLY A 156 -17.57 7.82 -10.44
CA GLY A 156 -16.66 7.95 -11.57
C GLY A 156 -15.63 6.82 -11.63
N ILE A 157 -14.95 6.54 -10.50
CA ILE A 157 -13.98 5.45 -10.37
C ILE A 157 -14.65 4.10 -10.66
N TYR A 158 -15.82 3.84 -10.09
CA TYR A 158 -16.52 2.56 -10.29
C TYR A 158 -16.96 2.38 -11.74
N ARG A 159 -17.39 3.44 -12.42
CA ARG A 159 -17.68 3.39 -13.86
C ARG A 159 -16.42 3.05 -14.67
N ALA A 160 -15.28 3.68 -14.37
CA ALA A 160 -14.04 3.40 -15.06
C ALA A 160 -13.57 1.95 -14.87
N LEU A 161 -13.62 1.45 -13.63
CA LEU A 161 -13.26 0.06 -13.30
C LEU A 161 -14.23 -0.95 -13.95
N SER A 162 -15.54 -0.67 -13.91
CA SER A 162 -16.57 -1.48 -14.57
C SER A 162 -16.39 -1.49 -16.10
N TRP A 163 -16.00 -0.38 -16.70
CA TRP A 163 -15.68 -0.30 -18.12
C TRP A 163 -14.52 -1.22 -18.50
N TRP A 164 -13.42 -1.20 -17.75
CA TRP A 164 -12.29 -2.11 -17.97
C TRP A 164 -12.69 -3.58 -17.88
N THR A 165 -13.51 -3.95 -16.89
CA THR A 165 -14.05 -5.31 -16.80
C THR A 165 -14.92 -5.65 -18.01
N SER A 166 -15.68 -4.70 -18.56
CA SER A 166 -16.58 -4.93 -19.70
C SER A 166 -15.87 -5.16 -21.03
N ILE A 167 -14.67 -4.60 -21.19
CA ILE A 167 -13.85 -4.75 -22.41
C ILE A 167 -12.75 -5.81 -22.26
N TYR A 168 -12.67 -6.50 -21.11
CA TYR A 168 -11.65 -7.51 -20.85
C TYR A 168 -11.75 -8.67 -21.86
N PRO A 169 -10.72 -8.91 -22.70
CA PRO A 169 -10.87 -9.77 -23.88
C PRO A 169 -10.62 -11.26 -23.59
N PHE A 170 -10.12 -11.61 -22.40
CA PHE A 170 -9.66 -12.96 -22.09
C PHE A 170 -10.74 -13.80 -21.42
N GLN A 171 -10.80 -15.09 -21.81
CA GLN A 171 -11.76 -16.05 -21.25
C GLN A 171 -11.36 -16.52 -19.84
N GLU A 172 -10.05 -16.68 -19.63
CA GLU A 172 -9.43 -17.09 -18.37
C GLU A 172 -8.94 -15.88 -17.57
N GLY A 173 -8.85 -16.01 -16.25
CA GLY A 173 -8.32 -14.95 -15.40
C GLY A 173 -9.20 -13.69 -15.36
N LYS A 174 -10.53 -13.87 -15.41
CA LYS A 174 -11.51 -12.77 -15.47
C LYS A 174 -11.18 -11.64 -14.53
N LEU A 175 -11.08 -10.43 -15.08
CA LEU A 175 -10.81 -9.22 -14.33
C LEU A 175 -11.98 -8.87 -13.41
N GLN A 176 -11.70 -8.75 -12.12
CA GLN A 176 -12.63 -8.32 -11.09
C GLN A 176 -11.96 -7.27 -10.19
N PHE A 177 -12.65 -6.16 -9.94
CA PHE A 177 -12.17 -5.15 -9.01
C PHE A 177 -12.90 -5.25 -7.66
N LEU A 178 -12.11 -5.12 -6.60
CA LEU A 178 -12.59 -4.92 -5.23
C LEU A 178 -12.14 -3.53 -4.76
N VAL A 179 -13.04 -2.79 -4.12
CA VAL A 179 -12.78 -1.45 -3.56
C VAL A 179 -13.10 -1.42 -2.07
N ASN A 180 -12.57 -0.46 -1.33
CA ASN A 180 -12.92 -0.25 0.08
C ASN A 180 -14.41 0.11 0.24
N ALA A 181 -15.12 -0.56 1.14
CA ALA A 181 -16.53 -0.27 1.43
C ALA A 181 -16.73 1.03 2.22
N GLN A 182 -15.74 1.40 3.02
CA GLN A 182 -15.73 2.61 3.82
C GLN A 182 -14.90 3.69 3.12
N ARG A 183 -15.39 4.93 3.14
CA ARG A 183 -14.61 6.10 2.75
C ARG A 183 -13.41 6.27 3.66
N ILE A 184 -12.28 6.54 3.04
CA ILE A 184 -11.01 6.79 3.72
C ILE A 184 -10.62 8.21 3.37
N ILE A 185 -10.47 9.04 4.41
CA ILE A 185 -9.85 10.35 4.31
C ILE A 185 -8.45 10.21 4.90
N GLY A 186 -7.45 10.50 4.08
CA GLY A 186 -6.06 10.55 4.47
C GLY A 186 -5.65 11.99 4.72
N TYR A 187 -5.37 12.32 5.98
CA TYR A 187 -4.95 13.67 6.33
C TYR A 187 -3.47 13.89 6.07
N THR A 188 -3.14 15.10 5.62
CA THR A 188 -1.78 15.59 5.48
C THR A 188 -1.70 17.05 5.88
N ARG A 189 -0.50 17.50 6.26
CA ARG A 189 -0.18 18.89 6.59
C ARG A 189 -0.08 19.82 5.37
N TYR A 190 -0.12 19.23 4.20
CA TYR A 190 0.13 19.85 2.91
C TYR A 190 -1.20 20.03 2.16
N GLU A 191 -1.35 21.13 1.42
CA GLU A 191 -2.44 21.30 0.44
C GLU A 191 -1.94 20.82 -0.93
N PRO A 192 -2.26 19.57 -1.36
CA PRO A 192 -1.55 18.95 -2.47
C PRO A 192 -1.78 19.65 -3.80
N ILE A 193 -2.98 20.19 -4.04
CA ILE A 193 -3.31 20.87 -5.30
C ILE A 193 -2.46 22.12 -5.52
N ASN A 194 -2.06 22.80 -4.43
CA ASN A 194 -1.20 23.99 -4.45
C ASN A 194 0.30 23.65 -4.58
N ARG A 195 0.65 22.43 -5.01
CA ARG A 195 2.03 21.97 -5.20
C ARG A 195 2.29 21.33 -6.56
N PHE A 196 3.58 21.10 -6.84
CA PHE A 196 4.02 20.30 -7.97
C PHE A 196 3.65 18.83 -7.71
N HIS A 197 3.26 18.10 -8.76
CA HIS A 197 2.89 16.68 -8.58
C HIS A 197 3.99 15.82 -7.95
N ILE A 198 5.28 16.13 -8.18
CA ILE A 198 6.42 15.39 -7.59
C ILE A 198 6.59 15.61 -6.08
N ASP A 199 5.88 16.59 -5.52
CA ASP A 199 5.85 16.82 -4.07
C ASP A 199 4.93 15.80 -3.36
N ASP A 200 4.39 14.81 -4.09
CA ASP A 200 3.74 13.63 -3.52
C ASP A 200 4.61 12.84 -2.55
N GLN A 201 5.93 12.94 -2.71
CA GLN A 201 6.91 12.43 -1.76
C GLN A 201 6.79 13.06 -0.37
N LEU A 202 6.19 14.25 -0.26
CA LEU A 202 5.99 14.95 1.00
C LEU A 202 4.69 14.51 1.70
N TRP A 203 3.59 14.39 0.97
CA TRP A 203 2.26 14.21 1.56
C TRP A 203 1.75 12.76 1.56
N ILE A 204 2.16 11.91 0.62
CA ILE A 204 1.75 10.48 0.63
C ILE A 204 2.19 9.77 1.92
N PRO A 205 3.42 9.98 2.45
CA PRO A 205 3.82 9.38 3.72
C PRO A 205 2.93 9.81 4.90
N ASP A 206 2.50 11.08 4.93
CA ASP A 206 1.60 11.59 5.98
C ASP A 206 0.23 10.92 5.87
N VAL A 207 -0.34 10.89 4.66
CA VAL A 207 -1.62 10.24 4.35
C VAL A 207 -1.61 8.78 4.76
N LEU A 208 -0.59 8.04 4.33
CA LEU A 208 -0.47 6.60 4.57
C LEU A 208 -0.24 6.28 6.05
N SER A 209 0.55 7.11 6.75
CA SER A 209 0.72 6.99 8.21
C SER A 209 -0.58 7.29 8.95
N ASN A 210 -1.33 8.30 8.52
CA ASN A 210 -2.60 8.70 9.14
C ASN A 210 -3.66 7.60 9.09
N ILE A 211 -3.67 6.79 8.03
CA ILE A 211 -4.61 5.69 7.85
C ILE A 211 -4.04 4.32 8.28
N ASP A 212 -2.90 4.30 8.98
CA ASP A 212 -2.21 3.07 9.41
C ASP A 212 -1.98 2.06 8.26
N CYS A 213 -1.60 2.56 7.08
CA CYS A 213 -1.31 1.75 5.91
C CYS A 213 0.10 1.98 5.38
N GLY A 214 0.83 0.88 5.16
CA GLY A 214 2.19 0.94 4.62
C GLY A 214 3.26 1.31 5.64
N SER A 215 4.51 1.18 5.18
CA SER A 215 5.73 1.41 5.96
C SER A 215 6.90 1.55 4.99
N GLY A 216 7.85 2.43 5.25
CA GLY A 216 9.00 2.66 4.36
C GLY A 216 9.68 3.99 4.66
N LEU A 217 10.71 4.31 3.87
CA LEU A 217 11.44 5.58 3.95
C LEU A 217 11.02 6.56 2.85
N SER A 218 10.21 6.12 1.89
CA SER A 218 9.72 6.92 0.77
C SER A 218 8.23 6.68 0.51
N ALA A 219 7.57 7.63 -0.17
CA ALA A 219 6.20 7.48 -0.64
C ALA A 219 6.01 6.19 -1.47
N TYR A 220 6.99 5.85 -2.32
CA TYR A 220 6.98 4.63 -3.10
C TYR A 220 6.98 3.36 -2.25
N GLU A 221 7.91 3.24 -1.30
CA GLU A 221 8.00 2.07 -0.41
C GLU A 221 6.77 1.94 0.50
N MET A 222 6.29 3.06 1.04
CA MET A 222 5.07 3.08 1.85
C MET A 222 3.87 2.66 1.03
N GLY A 223 3.74 3.19 -0.20
CA GLY A 223 2.72 2.78 -1.14
C GLY A 223 2.79 1.28 -1.47
N LYS A 224 4.00 0.73 -1.68
CA LYS A 224 4.17 -0.70 -2.06
C LYS A 224 3.78 -1.58 -0.88
N SER A 225 4.24 -1.21 0.31
CA SER A 225 3.87 -1.89 1.56
C SER A 225 2.36 -1.83 1.82
N CYS A 226 1.73 -0.68 1.61
CA CYS A 226 0.28 -0.52 1.76
C CYS A 226 -0.49 -1.36 0.72
N ALA A 227 -0.13 -1.27 -0.57
CA ALA A 227 -0.76 -2.08 -1.61
C ALA A 227 -0.59 -3.58 -1.37
N ASN A 228 0.61 -4.04 -0.96
CA ASN A 228 0.83 -5.44 -0.60
C ASN A 228 -0.02 -5.86 0.61
N LYS A 229 -0.15 -4.99 1.63
CA LYS A 229 -1.02 -5.23 2.79
C LYS A 229 -2.48 -5.38 2.35
N ILE A 230 -2.98 -4.52 1.46
CA ILE A 230 -4.33 -4.62 0.89
C ILE A 230 -4.50 -5.91 0.10
N ARG A 231 -3.53 -6.26 -0.75
CA ARG A 231 -3.53 -7.51 -1.53
C ARG A 231 -3.68 -8.74 -0.66
N GLU A 232 -2.87 -8.84 0.40
CA GLU A 232 -2.93 -9.94 1.35
C GLU A 232 -4.24 -9.93 2.15
N PHE A 233 -4.64 -8.77 2.68
CA PHE A 233 -5.81 -8.64 3.54
C PHE A 233 -7.13 -8.91 2.80
N TRP A 234 -7.27 -8.42 1.57
CA TRP A 234 -8.44 -8.66 0.72
C TRP A 234 -8.32 -9.97 -0.08
N SER A 235 -7.22 -10.68 0.08
CA SER A 235 -6.90 -11.90 -0.67
C SER A 235 -7.03 -11.70 -2.17
N THR A 236 -6.53 -10.60 -2.73
CA THR A 236 -6.54 -10.32 -4.18
C THR A 236 -5.24 -10.77 -4.84
N ASP A 237 -5.26 -10.90 -6.17
CA ASP A 237 -4.08 -11.27 -6.95
C ASP A 237 -3.14 -10.06 -7.10
N TRP A 238 -3.73 -8.87 -7.27
CA TRP A 238 -3.04 -7.58 -7.39
C TRP A 238 -3.69 -6.55 -6.49
N ALA A 239 -3.00 -5.46 -6.18
CA ALA A 239 -3.57 -4.27 -5.57
C ALA A 239 -2.82 -2.98 -5.94
N PHE A 240 -3.57 -1.88 -6.02
CA PHE A 240 -3.02 -0.53 -6.16
C PHE A 240 -3.87 0.48 -5.39
N ILE A 241 -3.35 1.70 -5.26
CA ILE A 241 -3.98 2.80 -4.53
C ILE A 241 -4.34 3.92 -5.51
N ILE A 242 -5.51 4.53 -5.33
CA ILE A 242 -5.90 5.77 -5.97
C ILE A 242 -5.93 6.84 -4.88
N PHE A 243 -5.04 7.82 -4.99
CA PHE A 243 -5.13 9.05 -4.21
C PHE A 243 -5.93 10.07 -5.00
N VAL A 244 -7.01 10.57 -4.39
CA VAL A 244 -7.86 11.62 -4.96
C VAL A 244 -7.55 12.92 -4.24
N VAL A 245 -7.00 13.89 -4.96
CA VAL A 245 -6.73 15.24 -4.49
C VAL A 245 -7.91 16.12 -4.86
N ASP A 246 -8.45 16.85 -3.89
CA ASP A 246 -9.51 17.81 -4.15
C ASP A 246 -8.95 19.02 -4.90
N SER A 247 -9.70 19.53 -5.89
CA SER A 247 -9.35 20.70 -6.67
C SER A 247 -10.57 21.57 -6.98
N LEU A 248 -11.61 21.55 -6.14
CA LEU A 248 -12.87 22.29 -6.36
C LEU A 248 -12.68 23.78 -6.56
N ASN A 249 -11.82 24.39 -5.74
CA ASN A 249 -11.59 25.83 -5.71
C ASN A 249 -10.32 26.21 -6.51
N ASP A 250 -9.63 25.22 -7.08
CA ASP A 250 -8.53 25.42 -8.00
C ASP A 250 -9.04 25.83 -9.38
N ALA A 251 -8.35 26.77 -10.03
CA ALA A 251 -8.85 27.43 -11.22
C ALA A 251 -8.78 26.57 -12.49
N ASP A 252 -7.87 25.59 -12.53
CA ASP A 252 -7.65 24.74 -13.71
C ASP A 252 -7.67 23.24 -13.40
N GLY A 253 -7.96 22.88 -12.14
CA GLY A 253 -8.09 21.51 -11.65
C GLY A 253 -6.75 20.77 -11.65
N GLN A 254 -5.61 21.48 -11.63
CA GLN A 254 -4.29 20.88 -11.82
C GLN A 254 -3.35 21.23 -10.66
N PHE A 255 -2.39 20.33 -10.43
CA PHE A 255 -1.17 20.66 -9.70
C PHE A 255 -0.48 21.86 -10.35
N THR A 256 0.36 22.59 -9.60
CA THR A 256 0.99 23.83 -10.06
C THR A 256 1.92 23.67 -11.27
N ASP A 257 2.23 22.43 -11.67
CA ASP A 257 2.98 22.09 -12.89
C ASP A 257 2.10 21.63 -14.07
N GLY A 258 0.79 21.82 -13.99
CA GLY A 258 -0.17 21.56 -15.07
C GLY A 258 -0.57 20.08 -15.23
N ARG A 259 -0.43 19.28 -14.18
CA ARG A 259 -0.84 17.87 -14.17
C ARG A 259 -2.11 17.70 -13.37
N PHE A 260 -3.00 16.84 -13.83
CA PHE A 260 -4.24 16.47 -13.11
C PHE A 260 -4.33 14.97 -12.82
N ALA A 261 -3.47 14.17 -13.45
CA ALA A 261 -3.41 12.73 -13.22
C ALA A 261 -2.03 12.17 -13.56
N TYR A 262 -1.57 11.21 -12.77
CA TYR A 262 -0.35 10.44 -13.07
C TYR A 262 -0.36 9.11 -12.32
N ALA A 263 0.42 8.15 -12.81
CA ALA A 263 0.66 6.86 -12.16
C ALA A 263 2.16 6.62 -12.02
N VAL A 264 2.56 5.98 -10.92
CA VAL A 264 3.97 5.60 -10.73
C VAL A 264 4.27 4.35 -11.54
N ALA A 265 5.38 4.37 -12.29
CA ALA A 265 5.82 3.23 -13.08
C ALA A 265 6.11 2.03 -12.17
N GLY A 266 5.54 0.87 -12.49
CA GLY A 266 5.59 -0.32 -11.62
C GLY A 266 4.59 -0.29 -10.45
N GLY A 267 3.64 0.66 -10.47
CA GLY A 267 2.76 0.92 -9.34
C GLY A 267 3.50 1.64 -8.22
N PRO A 268 2.98 1.63 -6.99
CA PRO A 268 1.78 0.93 -6.52
C PRO A 268 0.53 1.83 -6.50
N TYR A 269 0.65 3.06 -6.96
CA TYR A 269 -0.43 4.04 -6.89
C TYR A 269 -0.51 4.93 -8.12
N LEU A 270 -1.68 5.54 -8.26
CA LEU A 270 -1.92 6.68 -9.13
C LEU A 270 -2.56 7.80 -8.31
N VAL A 271 -2.41 9.02 -8.81
CA VAL A 271 -2.97 10.23 -8.23
C VAL A 271 -3.83 10.91 -9.28
N VAL A 272 -5.00 11.38 -8.87
CA VAL A 272 -5.93 12.16 -9.69
C VAL A 272 -6.41 13.37 -8.91
N THR A 273 -6.59 14.49 -9.59
CA THR A 273 -7.31 15.66 -9.07
C THR A 273 -8.81 15.55 -9.43
N TYR A 274 -9.66 16.26 -8.70
CA TYR A 274 -11.10 16.28 -8.96
C TYR A 274 -11.75 17.60 -8.52
N ASP A 275 -12.44 18.22 -9.47
CA ASP A 275 -13.24 19.44 -9.31
C ASP A 275 -14.75 19.15 -9.32
#